data_AF-A0A6P1ZVV4-F1
#
_entry.id   AF-A0A6P1ZVV4-F1
#
_cell.length_a   1.000
_cell.length_b   1.000
_cell.length_c   1.000
_cell.angle_alpha   90.00
_cell.angle_beta   90.00
_cell.angle_gamma   90.00
#
_symmetry.space_group_name_H-M   'P 1'
#
loop_
_entity.id
_entity.type
_entity.pdbx_description
1 polymer ?
#
loop_
_entity_poly.entity_id
_entity_poly.type
_entity_poly.pdbx_seq_one_letter_code
_entity_poly.pdbx_strand_id
1 'polypeptide(L)'
;MNMLVKQIHKSINLYCNERAFNLEKSKVLDIGCSSGDSVKKLLDCGIDVYGVDIGFKTGEHLDFLIGNGRLQLMELDKDSTYRLSFQDNYFDIVYTDQVVEHIQDINAFIFHKIC
;
A
#
# COMPACT_ATOMS: atom_id res chain seq x y z
N MET A 1 12.20 15.92 1.35
CA MET A 1 11.81 14.50 1.24
C MET A 1 12.28 13.75 2.48
N ASN A 2 11.34 13.21 3.28
CA ASN A 2 11.61 12.54 4.57
C ASN A 2 12.48 11.27 4.37
N MET A 3 13.34 10.94 5.33
CA MET A 3 14.36 9.88 5.25
C MET A 3 13.75 8.48 5.08
N LEU A 4 12.58 8.24 5.69
CA LEU A 4 11.82 6.99 5.56
C LEU A 4 11.35 6.73 4.11
N VAL A 5 10.85 7.77 3.43
CA VAL A 5 10.38 7.61 2.04
C VAL A 5 11.53 7.41 1.07
N LYS A 6 12.69 8.01 1.32
CA LYS A 6 13.90 7.66 0.59
C LYS A 6 14.26 6.19 0.76
N GLN A 7 14.04 5.61 1.93
CA GLN A 7 14.33 4.20 2.21
C GLN A 7 13.34 3.26 1.55
N ILE A 8 12.04 3.58 1.57
CA ILE A 8 11.00 2.82 0.84
C ILE A 8 11.26 2.88 -0.67
N HIS A 9 11.43 4.09 -1.22
CA HIS A 9 11.74 4.28 -2.64
C HIS A 9 13.04 3.57 -3.05
N LYS A 10 14.09 3.62 -2.21
CA LYS A 10 15.35 2.90 -2.47
C LYS A 10 15.15 1.38 -2.42
N SER A 11 14.42 0.87 -1.45
CA SER A 11 14.21 -0.58 -1.28
C SER A 11 13.37 -1.16 -2.40
N ILE A 12 12.28 -0.47 -2.79
CA ILE A 12 11.45 -0.85 -3.93
C ILE A 12 12.27 -0.78 -5.22
N ASN A 13 13.03 0.31 -5.44
CA ASN A 13 13.88 0.41 -6.64
C ASN A 13 14.98 -0.67 -6.68
N LEU A 14 15.60 -1.02 -5.55
CA LEU A 14 16.61 -2.06 -5.52
C LEU A 14 15.99 -3.41 -5.95
N TYR A 15 14.86 -3.76 -5.35
CA TYR A 15 14.10 -4.97 -5.70
C TYR A 15 13.66 -4.99 -7.16
N CYS A 16 13.17 -3.86 -7.66
CA CYS A 16 12.74 -3.71 -9.05
C CYS A 16 13.90 -3.91 -10.03
N ASN A 17 15.05 -3.27 -9.78
CA ASN A 17 16.22 -3.40 -10.65
C ASN A 17 16.77 -4.84 -10.69
N GLU A 18 16.78 -5.53 -9.55
CA GLU A 18 17.23 -6.93 -9.48
C GLU A 18 16.31 -7.90 -10.24
N ARG A 19 15.03 -7.57 -10.39
CA ARG A 19 14.02 -8.40 -11.08
C ARG A 19 13.54 -7.83 -12.42
N ALA A 20 14.23 -6.83 -12.97
CA ALA A 20 13.87 -6.11 -14.19
C ALA A 20 12.45 -5.49 -14.19
N PHE A 21 11.93 -5.15 -13.01
CA PHE A 21 10.70 -4.35 -12.85
C PHE A 21 11.01 -2.86 -12.98
N ASN A 22 10.08 -2.09 -13.53
CA ASN A 22 10.19 -0.63 -13.64
C ASN A 22 9.15 0.03 -12.73
N LEU A 23 9.61 0.55 -11.60
CA LEU A 23 8.74 1.18 -10.58
C LEU A 23 7.87 2.31 -11.15
N GLU A 24 8.40 3.13 -12.06
CA GLU A 24 7.66 4.24 -12.67
C GLU A 24 6.53 3.77 -13.60
N LYS A 25 6.55 2.49 -14.00
CA LYS A 25 5.51 1.86 -14.83
C LYS A 25 4.63 0.88 -14.05
N SER A 26 4.90 0.70 -12.77
CA SER A 26 4.22 -0.30 -11.94
C SER A 26 3.09 0.33 -11.12
N LYS A 27 2.00 -0.42 -10.95
CA LYS A 27 0.96 -0.13 -9.97
C LYS A 27 1.36 -0.66 -8.61
N VAL A 28 1.40 0.21 -7.62
CA VAL A 28 1.90 -0.09 -6.26
C VAL A 28 0.76 -0.03 -5.24
N LEU A 29 0.73 -1.00 -4.31
CA LEU A 29 -0.14 -1.00 -3.15
C LEU A 29 0.67 -0.95 -1.85
N ASP A 30 0.33 0.01 -0.99
CA ASP A 30 0.80 0.14 0.40
C ASP A 30 -0.28 -0.41 1.36
N ILE A 31 -0.03 -1.58 1.96
CA ILE A 31 -0.94 -2.19 2.93
C ILE A 31 -0.62 -1.69 4.35
N GLY A 32 -1.64 -1.14 5.02
CA GLY A 32 -1.50 -0.49 6.33
C GLY A 32 -0.98 0.94 6.22
N CYS A 33 -1.51 1.71 5.26
CA CYS A 33 -0.97 3.02 4.89
C CYS A 33 -1.23 4.15 5.93
N SER A 34 -1.97 3.87 7.01
CA SER A 34 -2.29 4.79 8.11
C SER A 34 -2.95 6.11 7.64
N SER A 35 -2.21 7.21 7.51
CA SER A 35 -2.71 8.53 7.08
C SER A 35 -2.48 8.79 5.59
N GLY A 36 -1.76 7.89 4.90
CA GLY A 36 -1.40 8.03 3.48
C GLY A 36 -0.15 8.87 3.21
N ASP A 37 0.66 9.22 4.22
CA ASP A 37 1.83 10.08 4.03
C ASP A 37 2.87 9.49 3.06
N SER A 38 3.06 8.16 3.06
CA SER A 38 3.95 7.48 2.12
C SER A 38 3.36 7.47 0.71
N VAL A 39 2.07 7.16 0.58
CA VAL A 39 1.32 7.21 -0.67
C VAL A 39 1.43 8.59 -1.32
N LYS A 40 1.17 9.68 -0.58
CA LYS A 40 1.31 11.04 -1.10
C LYS A 40 2.70 11.33 -1.66
N LYS A 41 3.75 10.95 -0.93
CA LYS A 41 5.13 11.26 -1.35
C LYS A 41 5.55 10.42 -2.56
N LEU A 42 5.08 9.17 -2.67
CA LEU A 42 5.32 8.34 -3.85
C LEU A 42 4.56 8.89 -5.08
N LEU A 43 3.32 9.38 -4.89
CA LEU A 43 2.60 10.12 -5.94
C LEU A 43 3.37 11.36 -6.39
N ASP A 44 3.96 12.11 -5.46
CA ASP A 44 4.79 13.29 -5.78
C ASP A 44 6.08 12.93 -6.53
N CYS A 45 6.51 11.67 -6.47
CA CYS A 45 7.60 11.12 -7.29
C CYS A 45 7.12 10.54 -8.63
N GLY A 46 5.83 10.66 -8.97
CA GLY A 46 5.27 10.16 -10.23
C GLY A 46 4.91 8.67 -10.23
N ILE A 47 4.88 8.02 -9.07
CA ILE A 47 4.58 6.58 -8.95
C ILE A 47 3.06 6.38 -8.85
N ASP A 48 2.52 5.42 -9.61
CA ASP A 48 1.10 5.05 -9.54
C ASP A 48 0.83 4.17 -8.32
N VAL A 49 0.65 4.81 -7.16
CA VAL A 49 0.48 4.14 -5.88
C VAL A 49 -0.93 4.33 -5.30
N TYR A 50 -1.35 3.32 -4.56
CA TYR A 50 -2.58 3.26 -3.76
C TYR A 50 -2.23 2.81 -2.34
N GLY A 51 -3.06 3.17 -1.37
CA GLY A 51 -2.93 2.72 0.01
C GLY A 51 -4.24 2.18 0.56
N VAL A 52 -4.13 1.20 1.45
CA VAL A 52 -5.26 0.63 2.17
C VAL A 52 -4.98 0.52 3.65
N ASP A 53 -6.01 0.69 4.45
CA ASP A 53 -5.96 0.49 5.89
C ASP A 53 -7.32 -0.01 6.40
N ILE A 54 -7.33 -0.66 7.57
CA ILE A 54 -8.57 -1.02 8.27
C ILE A 54 -9.20 0.21 8.95
N GLY A 55 -8.42 1.25 9.18
CA GLY A 55 -8.88 2.52 9.72
C GLY A 55 -7.84 3.63 9.59
N PHE A 56 -8.18 4.68 8.86
CA PHE A 56 -7.24 5.79 8.65
C PHE A 56 -6.99 6.61 9.91
N LYS A 57 -5.74 7.05 10.09
CA LYS A 57 -5.39 8.09 11.06
C LYS A 57 -5.51 9.47 10.41
N THR A 58 -5.81 10.49 11.20
CA THR A 58 -5.83 11.88 10.73
C THR A 58 -4.47 12.25 10.11
N GLY A 59 -4.50 12.88 8.94
CA GLY A 59 -3.31 13.37 8.25
C GLY A 59 -3.64 14.52 7.32
N GLU A 60 -2.61 15.30 6.96
CA GLU A 60 -2.73 16.51 6.15
C GLU A 60 -3.37 16.25 4.77
N HIS A 61 -3.12 15.07 4.19
CA HIS A 61 -3.53 14.75 2.83
C HIS A 61 -4.66 13.72 2.76
N LEU A 62 -5.23 13.31 3.91
CA LEU A 62 -6.16 12.19 4.00
C LEU A 62 -7.37 12.38 3.08
N ASP A 63 -8.10 13.49 3.23
CA ASP A 63 -9.30 13.78 2.47
C ASP A 63 -9.02 13.92 0.97
N PHE A 64 -7.88 14.53 0.62
CA PHE A 64 -7.43 14.64 -0.76
C PHE A 64 -7.18 13.26 -1.38
N LEU A 65 -6.48 12.38 -0.66
CA LEU A 65 -6.13 11.06 -1.19
C LEU A 65 -7.37 10.16 -1.29
N ILE A 66 -8.28 10.19 -0.31
CA ILE A 66 -9.57 9.48 -0.37
C ILE A 66 -10.40 10.01 -1.54
N GLY A 67 -10.54 11.33 -1.66
CA GLY A 67 -11.34 11.97 -2.71
C GLY A 67 -10.83 11.68 -4.14
N ASN A 68 -9.54 11.39 -4.29
CA ASN A 68 -8.93 10.97 -5.55
C ASN A 68 -8.86 9.44 -5.73
N GLY A 69 -9.47 8.66 -4.84
CA GLY A 69 -9.47 7.19 -4.91
C GLY A 69 -8.09 6.56 -4.71
N ARG A 70 -7.15 7.30 -4.10
CA ARG A 70 -5.78 6.83 -3.79
C ARG A 70 -5.69 6.08 -2.48
N LEU A 71 -6.64 6.30 -1.57
CA LEU A 71 -6.79 5.52 -0.35
C LEU A 71 -8.16 4.85 -0.31
N GLN A 72 -8.20 3.59 0.13
CA GLN A 72 -9.44 2.84 0.34
C GLN A 72 -9.41 2.09 1.67
N LEU A 73 -10.56 2.01 2.36
CA LEU A 73 -10.67 1.15 3.54
C LEU A 73 -10.77 -0.30 3.11
N MET A 74 -10.15 -1.19 3.87
CA MET A 74 -10.38 -2.63 3.72
C MET A 74 -11.80 -2.98 4.17
N GLU A 75 -12.49 -3.80 3.38
CA GLU A 75 -13.84 -4.25 3.69
C GLU A 75 -13.79 -5.53 4.53
N LEU A 76 -14.62 -5.61 5.57
CA LEU A 76 -14.86 -6.87 6.28
C LEU A 76 -15.90 -7.69 5.53
N ASP A 77 -15.56 -8.91 5.14
CA ASP A 77 -16.52 -9.85 4.58
C ASP A 77 -17.35 -10.54 5.68
N LYS A 78 -18.28 -11.41 5.26
CA LYS A 78 -19.20 -12.13 6.17
C LYS A 78 -18.48 -13.07 7.14
N ASP A 79 -17.27 -13.50 6.80
CA ASP A 79 -16.45 -14.40 7.59
C ASP A 79 -15.46 -13.63 8.48
N SER A 80 -15.67 -12.31 8.64
CA SER A 80 -14.78 -11.41 9.39
C SER A 80 -13.35 -11.37 8.84
N THR A 81 -13.20 -11.57 7.52
CA THR A 81 -11.91 -11.47 6.83
C THR A 81 -11.84 -10.14 6.08
N TYR A 82 -10.71 -9.44 6.21
CA TYR A 82 -10.47 -8.20 5.46
C TYR A 82 -10.20 -8.51 3.99
N ARG A 83 -10.87 -7.77 3.09
CA ARG A 83 -10.70 -7.85 1.65
C ARG A 83 -10.38 -6.49 1.05
N LEU A 84 -9.66 -6.52 -0.06
CA LEU A 84 -9.43 -5.37 -0.91
C LEU A 84 -10.51 -5.22 -1.97
N SER A 85 -10.91 -3.99 -2.27
CA SER A 85 -11.89 -3.66 -3.31
C SER A 85 -11.21 -3.44 -4.67
N PHE A 86 -10.19 -4.25 -4.99
CA PHE A 86 -9.46 -4.23 -6.26
C PHE A 86 -9.65 -5.55 -7.02
N GLN A 87 -9.47 -5.51 -8.34
CA GLN A 87 -9.51 -6.72 -9.16
C GLN A 87 -8.26 -7.59 -8.93
N ASP A 88 -8.38 -8.91 -9.09
CA ASP A 88 -7.22 -9.81 -9.11
C ASP A 88 -6.17 -9.31 -10.12
N ASN A 89 -4.89 -9.36 -9.75
CA ASN A 89 -3.75 -8.88 -10.55
C ASN A 89 -3.78 -7.38 -10.90
N TYR A 90 -4.42 -6.54 -10.08
CA TYR A 90 -4.45 -5.10 -10.29
C TYR A 90 -3.12 -4.39 -9.96
N PHE A 91 -2.30 -4.95 -9.07
CA PHE A 91 -1.01 -4.37 -8.64
C PHE A 91 0.16 -5.24 -9.07
N ASP A 92 1.24 -4.57 -9.46
CA ASP A 92 2.53 -5.21 -9.77
C ASP A 92 3.38 -5.38 -8.51
N ILE A 93 3.26 -4.42 -7.58
CA ILE A 93 4.06 -4.34 -6.36
C ILE A 93 3.12 -4.15 -5.18
N VAL A 94 3.19 -5.06 -4.22
CA VAL A 94 2.51 -4.93 -2.93
C VAL A 94 3.57 -4.87 -1.85
N TYR A 95 3.53 -3.83 -1.02
CA TYR A 95 4.42 -3.70 0.12
C TYR A 95 3.65 -3.31 1.38
N THR A 96 4.31 -3.48 2.51
CA THR A 96 3.83 -3.04 3.82
C THR A 96 5.04 -2.64 4.66
N ASP A 97 4.89 -1.63 5.52
CA ASP A 97 5.96 -1.14 6.41
C ASP A 97 5.43 -1.04 7.84
N GLN A 98 6.15 -1.63 8.80
CA GLN A 98 5.78 -1.68 10.24
C GLN A 98 4.37 -2.24 10.53
N VAL A 99 3.86 -3.16 9.69
CA VAL A 99 2.54 -3.81 9.91
C VAL A 99 2.70 -5.25 10.38
N VAL A 100 3.73 -5.96 9.93
CA VAL A 100 3.88 -7.41 10.12
C VAL A 100 3.92 -7.79 11.61
N GLU A 101 4.48 -6.93 12.47
CA GLU A 101 4.53 -7.11 13.91
C GLU A 101 3.16 -7.08 14.61
N HIS A 102 2.14 -6.53 13.96
CA HIS A 102 0.78 -6.42 14.48
C HIS A 102 -0.16 -7.50 13.93
N ILE A 103 0.32 -8.30 12.97
CA ILE A 103 -0.48 -9.35 12.33
C ILE A 103 -0.49 -10.59 13.21
N GLN A 104 -1.69 -11.01 13.62
CA GLN A 104 -1.87 -12.21 14.44
C GLN A 104 -1.69 -13.51 13.63
N ASP A 105 -2.12 -13.50 12.36
CA ASP A 105 -2.00 -14.64 11.46
C ASP A 105 -1.33 -14.21 10.15
N ILE A 106 -0.01 -14.43 10.08
CA ILE A 106 0.78 -14.11 8.90
C ILE A 106 0.44 -15.00 7.70
N ASN A 107 -0.05 -16.23 7.93
CA ASN A 107 -0.46 -17.10 6.84
C ASN A 107 -1.76 -16.59 6.22
N ALA A 108 -2.69 -16.09 7.03
CA ALA A 108 -3.87 -15.41 6.51
C ALA A 108 -3.47 -14.16 5.71
N PHE A 109 -2.53 -13.35 6.21
CA PHE A 109 -2.07 -12.16 5.49
C PHE A 109 -1.43 -12.46 4.12
N ILE A 110 -0.64 -13.54 4.02
CA ILE A 110 0.08 -13.90 2.79
C ILE A 110 -0.74 -14.78 1.84
N PHE A 111 -1.46 -15.78 2.38
CA PHE A 111 -2.09 -16.85 1.60
C PHE A 111 -3.60 -16.79 1.58
N HIS A 112 -4.27 -16.17 2.57
CA HIS A 112 -5.67 -15.85 2.38
C HIS A 112 -5.77 -14.67 1.44
N LYS A 113 -6.68 -14.81 0.47
CA LYS A 113 -7.07 -13.79 -0.50
C LYS A 113 -7.51 -12.51 0.22
N ILE A 114 -6.53 -11.69 0.60
CA ILE A 114 -6.69 -10.23 0.67
C ILE A 114 -6.90 -9.70 -0.77
N CYS A 115 -6.68 -10.53 -1.80
CA CYS A 115 -7.00 -10.32 -3.23
C CYS A 115 -8.11 -11.25 -3.72
#